data_AF-A0AAJ2SSM4-F1
#
_entry.id   AF-A0AAJ2SSM4-F1
#
_cell.length_a   1.000
_cell.length_b   1.000
_cell.length_c   1.000
_cell.angle_alpha   90.00
_cell.angle_beta   90.00
_cell.angle_gamma   90.00
#
_symmetry.space_group_name_H-M   'P 1'
#
loop_
_entity.id
_entity.type
_entity.pdbx_description
1 polymer ?
#
loop_
_entity_poly.entity_id
_entity_poly.type
_entity_poly.pdbx_seq_one_letter_code
_entity_poly.pdbx_strand_id
1 'polypeptide(L)'
;MGKTTRLRQGVIGGIAAVLLLTGCTAGGAGDDSATPGPTGGGDSTPSAGATPSSTPAPDDSAASPVTEIDLDCAALLDSATASALQPEWTPRDYYARADAVPADYAIAQEGGLICTWNDGAASDGKNNPVPGSDYTGLLVQVLPHAAEQYAQLVATYGEKTEPDCYDNMSVENQGTAGCTHDMLIGDTWVSMLATGLVVPEGGSNEKVFAPAVRSVTDAVTGADVSDDPWPLGGALPGFTCNADAPVDGAALGIDDEVQLVLPGGGYSIYAAAWQRAAASNCFVSVADGGADAAVDSVADESLLVGGAWALDQRLEFGHVDASSAVEVPGLASGDRAYRTCAETCITDLVLGDDWVRLTVHPVAVPDVEAASEALAADYVARAAA
;
A
#
# COMPACT_ATOMS: atom_id res chain seq x y z
N MET A 1 -7.96 -34.84 31.84
CA MET A 1 -8.61 -34.49 30.56
C MET A 1 -9.53 -33.30 30.81
N GLY A 2 -8.98 -32.09 30.80
CA GLY A 2 -9.75 -30.85 30.90
C GLY A 2 -9.78 -30.20 29.52
N LYS A 3 -10.98 -29.96 28.98
CA LYS A 3 -11.16 -29.17 27.75
C LYS A 3 -11.00 -27.70 28.11
N THR A 4 -9.93 -27.08 27.66
CA THR A 4 -9.73 -25.63 27.74
C THR A 4 -10.49 -24.99 26.59
N THR A 5 -11.71 -24.53 26.86
CA THR A 5 -12.47 -23.66 25.97
C THR A 5 -11.79 -22.28 25.98
N ARG A 6 -10.96 -21.98 24.98
CA ARG A 6 -10.48 -20.61 24.78
C ARG A 6 -11.55 -19.85 23.99
N LEU A 7 -12.16 -18.87 24.64
CA LEU A 7 -13.02 -17.90 23.97
C LEU A 7 -12.20 -17.16 22.92
N ARG A 8 -12.74 -17.09 21.69
CA ARG A 8 -12.29 -16.18 20.63
C ARG A 8 -12.19 -14.78 21.24
N GLN A 9 -10.98 -14.24 21.35
CA GLN A 9 -10.80 -12.81 21.57
C GLN A 9 -11.22 -12.13 20.27
N GLY A 10 -12.42 -11.55 20.32
CA GLY A 10 -12.96 -10.75 19.24
C GLY A 10 -12.01 -9.60 18.92
N VAL A 11 -11.82 -9.42 17.62
CA VAL A 11 -11.33 -8.21 16.98
C VAL A 11 -12.09 -7.02 17.59
N ILE A 12 -11.42 -6.21 18.40
CA ILE A 12 -11.92 -4.88 18.76
C ILE A 12 -11.46 -3.96 17.64
N GLY A 13 -12.24 -3.95 16.55
CA GLY A 13 -12.16 -2.89 15.56
C GLY A 13 -12.57 -1.59 16.24
N GLY A 14 -11.61 -0.70 16.43
CA GLY A 14 -11.83 0.64 16.97
C GLY A 14 -12.59 1.50 15.95
N ILE A 15 -13.92 1.38 15.93
CA ILE A 15 -14.80 2.34 15.25
C ILE A 15 -14.79 3.63 16.09
N ALA A 16 -13.92 4.58 15.72
CA ALA A 16 -14.06 5.95 16.16
C ALA A 16 -15.13 6.64 15.30
N ALA A 17 -16.38 6.56 15.75
CA ALA A 17 -17.50 7.27 15.14
C ALA A 17 -17.34 8.79 15.37
N VAL A 18 -16.95 9.53 14.32
CA VAL A 18 -17.07 10.99 14.30
C VAL A 18 -18.52 11.35 13.93
N LEU A 19 -19.31 11.62 14.96
CA LEU A 19 -20.59 12.30 14.85
C LEU A 19 -20.33 13.80 14.58
N LEU A 20 -20.56 14.26 13.35
CA LEU A 20 -20.77 15.68 13.07
C LEU A 20 -22.14 15.90 12.42
N LEU A 21 -22.99 16.59 13.18
CA LEU A 21 -24.33 17.01 12.83
C LEU A 21 -24.32 18.24 11.90
N THR A 22 -25.11 18.12 10.84
CA THR A 22 -26.02 19.12 10.23
C THR A 22 -25.51 20.53 9.88
N GLY A 23 -25.60 20.84 8.59
CA GLY A 23 -25.79 22.20 8.07
C GLY A 23 -26.75 22.20 6.88
N CYS A 24 -28.06 22.34 7.13
CA CYS A 24 -29.08 22.57 6.10
C CYS A 24 -28.84 23.92 5.41
N THR A 25 -28.73 23.92 4.08
CA THR A 25 -29.21 25.07 3.28
C THR A 25 -29.98 24.57 2.07
N ALA A 26 -31.14 25.20 1.88
CA ALA A 26 -32.11 24.94 0.85
C ALA A 26 -31.87 25.85 -0.36
N GLY A 27 -32.28 25.39 -1.54
CA GLY A 27 -32.83 26.27 -2.56
C GLY A 27 -32.26 26.07 -3.96
N GLY A 28 -33.16 25.87 -4.93
CA GLY A 28 -32.88 26.21 -6.33
C GLY A 28 -33.41 25.23 -7.35
N ALA A 29 -34.73 25.14 -7.50
CA ALA A 29 -35.35 24.60 -8.70
C ALA A 29 -35.02 25.51 -9.90
N GLY A 30 -34.67 24.90 -11.03
CA GLY A 30 -34.47 25.57 -12.31
C GLY A 30 -34.73 24.59 -13.45
N ASP A 31 -36.00 24.42 -13.78
CA ASP A 31 -36.44 23.96 -15.09
C ASP A 31 -35.88 24.93 -16.14
N ASP A 32 -35.38 24.42 -17.27
CA ASP A 32 -35.82 24.97 -18.56
C ASP A 32 -35.58 23.99 -19.72
N SER A 33 -36.71 23.74 -20.38
CA SER A 33 -36.85 23.02 -21.63
C SER A 33 -36.28 23.80 -22.80
N ALA A 34 -35.51 23.14 -23.69
CA ALA A 34 -35.51 23.48 -25.11
C ALA A 34 -34.87 22.37 -25.98
N THR A 35 -35.73 21.63 -26.67
CA THR A 35 -35.52 21.06 -28.02
C THR A 35 -36.71 21.61 -28.84
N PRO A 36 -36.67 21.83 -30.17
CA PRO A 36 -35.98 21.01 -31.17
C PRO A 36 -35.46 21.72 -32.44
N GLY A 37 -34.80 20.95 -33.33
CA GLY A 37 -34.66 21.33 -34.74
C GLY A 37 -33.70 20.44 -35.55
N PRO A 38 -34.20 19.60 -36.49
CA PRO A 38 -33.37 18.76 -37.36
C PRO A 38 -33.02 19.50 -38.67
N THR A 39 -31.87 19.22 -39.29
CA THR A 39 -31.63 19.54 -40.71
C THR A 39 -30.47 18.74 -41.30
N GLY A 40 -30.76 17.97 -42.37
CA GLY A 40 -29.88 17.65 -43.51
C GLY A 40 -28.68 16.72 -43.22
N GLY A 41 -28.53 15.54 -43.80
CA GLY A 41 -28.75 15.22 -45.21
C GLY A 41 -27.47 15.53 -46.01
N GLY A 42 -26.53 14.60 -46.03
CA GLY A 42 -25.29 14.68 -46.82
C GLY A 42 -24.66 13.30 -47.01
N ASP A 43 -24.90 12.71 -48.18
CA ASP A 43 -24.20 11.53 -48.69
C ASP A 43 -22.70 11.79 -48.82
N SER A 44 -21.88 10.90 -48.28
CA SER A 44 -20.47 10.72 -48.66
C SER A 44 -19.97 9.35 -48.20
N THR A 45 -19.87 8.40 -49.13
CA THR A 45 -19.12 7.15 -48.93
C THR A 45 -17.62 7.44 -49.04
N PRO A 46 -16.80 6.96 -48.09
CA PRO A 46 -15.59 6.26 -48.52
C PRO A 46 -15.23 5.03 -47.68
N SER A 47 -14.62 4.08 -48.40
CA SER A 47 -13.79 2.94 -47.99
C SER A 47 -13.25 2.97 -46.54
N ALA A 48 -13.63 1.97 -45.75
CA ALA A 48 -12.95 1.63 -44.50
C ALA A 48 -11.60 0.96 -44.82
N GLY A 49 -10.53 1.75 -44.82
CA GLY A 49 -9.18 1.28 -44.53
C GLY A 49 -8.99 1.27 -43.01
N ALA A 50 -8.38 0.21 -42.48
CA ALA A 50 -8.06 0.11 -41.05
C ALA A 50 -7.16 1.28 -40.63
N THR A 51 -7.70 2.14 -39.78
CA THR A 51 -6.91 3.14 -39.05
C THR A 51 -6.47 2.50 -37.74
N PRO A 52 -5.18 2.55 -37.35
CA PRO A 52 -4.76 2.12 -36.02
C PRO A 52 -5.54 2.93 -34.99
N SER A 53 -6.12 2.23 -34.00
CA SER A 53 -6.68 2.86 -32.82
C SER A 53 -5.54 3.62 -32.15
N SER A 54 -5.52 4.94 -32.32
CA SER A 54 -4.67 5.81 -31.52
C SER A 54 -5.27 5.82 -30.13
N THR A 55 -4.80 4.93 -29.26
CA THR A 55 -4.94 5.08 -27.82
C THR A 55 -4.57 6.52 -27.48
N PRO A 56 -5.48 7.32 -26.88
CA PRO A 56 -5.15 8.67 -26.46
C PRO A 56 -3.90 8.61 -25.58
N ALA A 57 -2.90 9.46 -25.87
CA ALA A 57 -1.84 9.69 -24.92
C ALA A 57 -2.48 10.27 -23.63
N PRO A 58 -2.09 9.82 -22.43
CA PRO A 58 -2.63 10.37 -21.19
C PRO A 58 -2.16 11.82 -21.08
N ASP A 59 -3.07 12.77 -21.29
CA ASP A 59 -2.78 14.21 -21.31
C ASP A 59 -3.02 14.89 -19.94
N ASP A 60 -3.24 14.11 -18.88
CA ASP A 60 -3.28 14.57 -17.50
C ASP A 60 -2.69 13.45 -16.63
N SER A 61 -1.35 13.40 -16.50
CA SER A 61 -0.76 12.63 -15.41
C SER A 61 -1.33 13.19 -14.12
N ALA A 62 -2.01 12.36 -13.32
CA ALA A 62 -2.42 12.76 -12.00
C ALA A 62 -1.18 13.30 -11.28
N ALA A 63 -1.28 14.50 -10.71
CA ALA A 63 -0.13 15.11 -10.05
C ALA A 63 0.28 14.21 -8.88
N SER A 64 1.54 13.78 -8.87
CA SER A 64 2.06 12.97 -7.77
C SER A 64 2.12 13.82 -6.49
N PRO A 65 1.88 13.22 -5.31
CA PRO A 65 2.08 13.89 -4.04
C PRO A 65 3.47 14.51 -3.94
N VAL A 66 3.53 15.71 -3.38
CA VAL A 66 4.79 16.36 -3.02
C VAL A 66 5.06 16.04 -1.56
N THR A 67 6.32 15.75 -1.24
CA THR A 67 6.71 15.56 0.17
C THR A 67 6.48 16.85 0.95
N GLU A 68 5.87 16.73 2.13
CA GLU A 68 5.60 17.83 3.05
C GLU A 68 6.81 18.14 3.94
N ILE A 69 7.82 17.26 3.97
CA ILE A 69 9.09 17.51 4.64
C ILE A 69 10.14 17.90 3.59
N ASP A 70 10.83 19.04 3.77
CA ASP A 70 11.88 19.52 2.85
C ASP A 70 13.18 18.69 2.98
N LEU A 71 13.07 17.38 2.77
CA LEU A 71 14.15 16.40 2.79
C LEU A 71 13.95 15.39 1.67
N ASP A 72 15.05 15.04 1.01
CA ASP A 72 15.13 13.81 0.24
C ASP A 72 15.88 12.72 1.04
N CYS A 73 15.98 11.51 0.49
CA CYS A 73 16.67 10.42 1.16
C CYS A 73 18.17 10.69 1.40
N ALA A 74 18.83 11.47 0.53
CA ALA A 74 20.24 11.79 0.70
C ALA A 74 20.47 12.83 1.81
N ALA A 75 19.51 13.74 2.02
CA ALA A 75 19.48 14.70 3.11
C ALA A 75 19.10 14.04 4.44
N LEU A 76 18.24 13.01 4.42
CA LEU A 76 17.83 12.27 5.61
C LEU A 76 18.99 11.44 6.22
N LEU A 77 19.75 10.76 5.37
CA LEU A 77 20.93 10.01 5.78
C LEU A 77 21.98 10.05 4.67
N ASP A 78 23.11 10.68 4.97
CA ASP A 78 24.17 10.81 3.99
C ASP A 78 24.83 9.46 3.69
N SER A 79 25.36 9.33 2.48
CA SER A 79 25.99 8.09 2.02
C SER A 79 27.17 7.63 2.89
N ALA A 80 27.91 8.53 3.54
CA ALA A 80 29.03 8.13 4.38
C ALA A 80 28.54 7.50 5.68
N THR A 81 27.47 8.03 6.29
CA THR A 81 26.84 7.42 7.45
C THR A 81 26.20 6.07 7.12
N ALA A 82 25.50 5.97 5.98
CA ALA A 82 24.94 4.70 5.50
C ALA A 82 26.04 3.65 5.23
N SER A 83 27.12 4.02 4.54
CA SER A 83 28.24 3.10 4.29
C SER A 83 29.04 2.76 5.56
N ALA A 84 29.00 3.60 6.59
CA ALA A 84 29.61 3.30 7.88
C ALA A 84 28.80 2.29 8.71
N LEU A 85 27.47 2.25 8.53
CA LEU A 85 26.63 1.17 9.04
C LEU A 85 26.95 -0.14 8.33
N GLN A 86 26.92 -0.09 7.00
CA GLN A 86 27.18 -1.25 6.17
C GLN A 86 27.66 -0.85 4.76
N PRO A 87 28.90 -1.18 4.35
CA PRO A 87 29.48 -0.70 3.10
C PRO A 87 28.78 -1.18 1.82
N GLU A 88 28.16 -2.36 1.84
CA GLU A 88 27.45 -2.92 0.69
C GLU A 88 26.06 -2.32 0.48
N TRP A 89 25.52 -1.58 1.45
CA TRP A 89 24.21 -0.95 1.30
C TRP A 89 24.29 0.24 0.37
N THR A 90 23.39 0.25 -0.62
CA THR A 90 23.26 1.33 -1.60
C THR A 90 21.86 1.93 -1.53
N PRO A 91 21.71 3.26 -1.70
CA PRO A 91 20.39 3.88 -1.74
C PRO A 91 19.55 3.28 -2.86
N ARG A 92 18.30 2.95 -2.56
CA ARG A 92 17.32 2.47 -3.55
C ARG A 92 16.00 3.18 -3.38
N ASP A 93 15.35 3.41 -4.51
CA ASP A 93 13.96 3.81 -4.54
C ASP A 93 13.11 2.64 -4.01
N TYR A 94 12.40 2.89 -2.91
CA TYR A 94 11.53 1.91 -2.27
C TYR A 94 10.42 1.42 -3.20
N TYR A 95 9.93 2.30 -4.08
CA TYR A 95 8.80 2.06 -4.95
C TYR A 95 9.18 1.38 -6.27
N ALA A 96 10.48 1.35 -6.62
CA ALA A 96 11.03 0.62 -7.76
C ALA A 96 11.08 -0.92 -7.54
N ARG A 97 10.27 -1.45 -6.63
CA ARG A 97 10.11 -2.88 -6.38
C ARG A 97 8.91 -3.43 -7.15
N ALA A 98 9.09 -4.63 -7.71
CA ALA A 98 8.07 -5.29 -8.53
C ALA A 98 6.79 -5.65 -7.73
N ASP A 99 6.92 -5.89 -6.43
CA ASP A 99 5.86 -6.32 -5.52
C ASP A 99 5.15 -5.18 -4.77
N ALA A 100 5.49 -3.91 -5.02
CA ALA A 100 4.78 -2.79 -4.38
C ALA A 100 3.30 -2.76 -4.79
N VAL A 101 2.42 -2.62 -3.80
CA VAL A 101 0.96 -2.59 -3.93
C VAL A 101 0.42 -1.20 -3.56
N PRO A 102 -0.82 -0.84 -3.90
CA PRO A 102 -1.41 0.47 -3.60
C PRO A 102 -1.16 0.97 -2.19
N ALA A 103 -1.42 0.15 -1.17
CA ALA A 103 -1.25 0.55 0.22
C ALA A 103 0.20 0.94 0.60
N ASP A 104 1.21 0.55 -0.17
CA ASP A 104 2.60 0.94 0.10
C ASP A 104 2.89 2.41 -0.14
N TYR A 105 2.09 3.04 -1.00
CA TYR A 105 2.21 4.44 -1.37
C TYR A 105 1.50 5.37 -0.38
N ALA A 106 0.83 4.84 0.65
CA ALA A 106 0.11 5.63 1.63
C ALA A 106 0.99 6.66 2.35
N ILE A 107 2.25 6.33 2.69
CA ILE A 107 3.16 7.31 3.32
C ILE A 107 3.46 8.46 2.35
N ALA A 108 3.72 8.16 1.08
CA ALA A 108 3.94 9.19 0.06
C ALA A 108 2.67 10.02 -0.21
N GLN A 109 1.48 9.40 -0.21
CA GLN A 109 0.18 10.10 -0.32
C GLN A 109 0.00 11.15 0.79
N GLU A 110 0.49 10.85 1.99
CA GLU A 110 0.46 11.73 3.16
C GLU A 110 1.66 12.70 3.23
N GLY A 111 2.32 12.96 2.10
CA GLY A 111 3.49 13.85 2.04
C GLY A 111 4.73 13.32 2.76
N GLY A 112 4.70 12.08 3.23
CA GLY A 112 5.81 11.43 3.91
C GLY A 112 6.93 10.97 2.98
N LEU A 113 7.93 10.33 3.57
CA LEU A 113 9.13 9.87 2.89
C LEU A 113 9.45 8.42 3.30
N ILE A 114 9.81 7.59 2.32
CA ILE A 114 10.35 6.25 2.55
C ILE A 114 11.71 6.14 1.87
N CYS A 115 12.75 5.85 2.65
CA CYS A 115 14.11 5.71 2.17
C CYS A 115 14.66 4.34 2.50
N THR A 116 15.34 3.73 1.52
CA THR A 116 15.99 2.44 1.72
C THR A 116 17.44 2.44 1.29
N TRP A 117 18.27 1.73 2.05
CA TRP A 117 19.64 1.38 1.71
C TRP A 117 19.81 -0.11 1.88
N ASN A 118 20.07 -0.86 0.81
CA ASN A 118 20.17 -2.31 0.87
C ASN A 118 21.19 -2.88 -0.13
N ASP A 119 21.47 -4.18 0.00
CA ASP A 119 22.41 -4.95 -0.81
C ASP A 119 21.84 -5.44 -2.15
N GLY A 120 20.57 -5.16 -2.41
CA GLY A 120 19.90 -5.41 -3.69
C GLY A 120 18.78 -6.43 -3.66
N ALA A 121 18.56 -7.12 -2.55
CA ALA A 121 17.27 -7.74 -2.29
C ALA A 121 16.25 -6.65 -1.90
N ALA A 122 15.05 -6.71 -2.48
CA ALA A 122 13.94 -5.88 -2.00
C ALA A 122 13.37 -6.51 -0.73
N SER A 123 13.05 -5.68 0.27
CA SER A 123 12.25 -6.11 1.42
C SER A 123 10.79 -5.75 1.19
N ASP A 124 9.91 -6.69 1.48
CA ASP A 124 8.50 -6.42 1.80
C ASP A 124 8.33 -5.96 3.26
N GLY A 125 9.44 -5.77 4.00
CA GLY A 125 9.59 -5.58 5.44
C GLY A 125 8.93 -4.31 5.95
N LYS A 126 7.62 -4.21 5.72
CA LYS A 126 6.76 -3.09 6.05
C LYS A 126 6.84 -2.83 7.54
N ASN A 127 7.07 -3.82 8.41
CA ASN A 127 7.22 -3.56 9.85
C ASN A 127 8.11 -4.53 10.61
N ASN A 128 8.67 -5.58 9.99
CA ASN A 128 9.48 -6.57 10.70
C ASN A 128 10.52 -7.22 9.77
N PRO A 129 11.69 -7.64 10.30
CA PRO A 129 12.55 -8.58 9.59
C PRO A 129 11.75 -9.88 9.35
N VAL A 130 11.50 -10.22 8.09
CA VAL A 130 10.89 -11.52 7.75
C VAL A 130 11.95 -12.59 7.96
N PRO A 131 11.75 -13.56 8.89
CA PRO A 131 12.71 -14.64 9.10
C PRO A 131 12.94 -15.40 7.79
N GLY A 132 14.19 -15.50 7.34
CA GLY A 132 14.54 -16.17 6.08
C GLY A 132 14.42 -15.31 4.82
N SER A 133 14.10 -14.01 4.95
CA SER A 133 14.39 -13.07 3.86
C SER A 133 15.90 -12.92 3.75
N ASP A 134 16.46 -13.04 2.53
CA ASP A 134 17.86 -12.69 2.25
C ASP A 134 18.10 -11.16 2.31
N TYR A 135 17.15 -10.40 2.86
CA TYR A 135 17.19 -8.95 2.90
C TYR A 135 18.16 -8.44 3.98
N THR A 136 19.12 -7.63 3.55
CA THR A 136 20.02 -6.88 4.40
C THR A 136 19.93 -5.40 4.03
N GLY A 137 19.48 -4.56 4.95
CA GLY A 137 19.27 -3.15 4.66
C GLY A 137 18.77 -2.29 5.83
N LEU A 138 18.70 -0.99 5.57
CA LEU A 138 18.08 0.04 6.39
C LEU A 138 16.85 0.59 5.67
N LEU A 139 15.72 0.59 6.37
CA LEU A 139 14.49 1.28 6.00
C LEU A 139 14.28 2.45 6.98
N VAL A 140 14.09 3.65 6.45
CA VAL A 140 13.69 4.84 7.22
C VAL A 140 12.41 5.37 6.65
N GLN A 141 11.45 5.65 7.53
CA GLN A 141 10.12 6.11 7.18
C GLN A 141 9.82 7.36 7.98
N VAL A 142 9.25 8.37 7.31
CA VAL A 142 8.94 9.66 7.91
C VAL A 142 7.50 10.00 7.55
N LEU A 143 6.68 10.28 8.57
CA LEU A 143 5.28 10.68 8.41
C LEU A 143 5.06 12.02 9.13
N PRO A 144 4.84 13.12 8.39
CA PRO A 144 4.56 14.43 8.97
C PRO A 144 3.19 14.44 9.65
N HIS A 145 2.99 15.40 10.58
CA HIS A 145 1.71 15.61 11.29
C HIS A 145 1.13 14.35 11.96
N ALA A 146 1.99 13.49 12.49
CA ALA A 146 1.66 12.16 12.99
C ALA A 146 1.60 12.06 14.52
N ALA A 147 1.58 13.18 15.25
CA ALA A 147 1.61 13.20 16.71
C ALA A 147 0.46 12.39 17.35
N GLU A 148 -0.76 12.47 16.79
CA GLU A 148 -1.91 11.72 17.32
C GLU A 148 -1.75 10.21 17.09
N GLN A 149 -1.25 9.81 15.93
CA GLN A 149 -1.03 8.41 15.58
C GLN A 149 0.13 7.84 16.41
N TYR A 150 1.22 8.59 16.58
CA TYR A 150 2.31 8.18 17.48
C TYR A 150 1.82 8.01 18.92
N ALA A 151 0.90 8.85 19.41
CA ALA A 151 0.29 8.64 20.72
C ALA A 151 -0.51 7.34 20.81
N GLN A 152 -1.14 6.89 19.71
CA GLN A 152 -1.79 5.58 19.64
C GLN A 152 -0.78 4.43 19.66
N LEU A 153 0.37 4.56 18.98
CA LEU A 153 1.48 3.61 19.06
C LEU A 153 1.92 3.45 20.52
N VAL A 154 2.23 4.57 21.19
CA VAL A 154 2.67 4.60 22.59
C VAL A 154 1.61 4.02 23.53
N ALA A 155 0.33 4.32 23.32
CA ALA A 155 -0.76 3.75 24.11
C ALA A 155 -0.87 2.22 23.95
N THR A 156 -0.53 1.70 22.77
CA THR A 156 -0.63 0.27 22.44
C THR A 156 0.58 -0.53 22.92
N TYR A 157 1.79 -0.02 22.72
CA TYR A 157 3.05 -0.75 22.97
C TYR A 157 3.88 -0.22 24.13
N GLY A 158 3.51 0.93 24.68
CA GLY A 158 4.36 1.70 25.58
C GLY A 158 5.36 2.55 24.83
N GLU A 159 5.87 3.58 25.51
CA GLU A 159 6.93 4.43 24.98
C GLU A 159 8.28 3.70 25.04
N LYS A 160 9.02 3.73 23.93
CA LYS A 160 10.40 3.22 23.85
C LYS A 160 11.33 4.38 23.49
N THR A 161 12.18 4.78 24.42
CA THR A 161 13.13 5.89 24.22
C THR A 161 14.45 5.45 23.61
N GLU A 162 14.74 4.15 23.64
CA GLU A 162 15.97 3.56 23.12
C GLU A 162 15.62 2.61 21.96
N PRO A 163 16.54 2.40 20.99
CA PRO A 163 16.37 1.40 19.95
C PRO A 163 16.14 -0.01 20.54
N ASP A 164 15.21 -0.75 19.95
CA ASP A 164 14.95 -2.15 20.27
C ASP A 164 15.76 -3.02 19.30
N CYS A 165 16.91 -3.49 19.79
CA CYS A 165 17.85 -4.28 19.01
C CYS A 165 17.80 -5.75 19.43
N TYR A 166 17.93 -6.62 18.43
CA TYR A 166 17.88 -8.06 18.62
C TYR A 166 19.14 -8.70 18.07
N ASP A 167 19.75 -9.53 18.91
CA ASP A 167 20.82 -10.42 18.49
C ASP A 167 20.18 -11.66 17.88
N ASN A 168 20.46 -11.90 16.59
CA ASN A 168 20.22 -13.17 15.90
C ASN A 168 18.85 -13.85 16.18
N MET A 169 17.84 -13.58 15.35
CA MET A 169 16.59 -14.35 15.42
C MET A 169 16.87 -15.84 15.17
N SER A 170 16.39 -16.71 16.06
CA SER A 170 17.14 -17.87 16.56
C SER A 170 17.31 -19.13 15.66
N VAL A 171 18.45 -19.79 15.88
CA VAL A 171 18.87 -21.22 15.83
C VAL A 171 19.16 -21.96 14.51
N GLU A 172 18.54 -21.67 13.36
CA GLU A 172 18.87 -22.42 12.12
C GLU A 172 19.29 -21.54 10.93
N ASN A 173 19.05 -20.23 11.02
CA ASN A 173 19.38 -19.27 9.97
C ASN A 173 20.56 -18.41 10.43
N GLN A 174 21.70 -18.55 9.78
CA GLN A 174 22.81 -17.61 9.95
C GLN A 174 22.36 -16.23 9.46
N GLY A 175 22.59 -15.15 10.23
CA GLY A 175 23.19 -13.96 9.60
C GLY A 175 22.71 -12.56 9.92
N THR A 176 21.60 -12.26 10.62
CA THR A 176 21.13 -10.85 10.63
C THR A 176 20.74 -10.33 12.01
N ALA A 177 21.71 -9.72 12.70
CA ALA A 177 21.43 -8.77 13.79
C ALA A 177 20.65 -7.57 13.24
N GLY A 178 19.85 -6.92 14.09
CA GLY A 178 19.04 -5.79 13.65
C GLY A 178 18.56 -4.92 14.78
N CYS A 179 17.98 -3.79 14.40
CA CYS A 179 17.43 -2.80 15.32
C CYS A 179 16.16 -2.18 14.73
N THR A 180 15.23 -1.82 15.60
CA THR A 180 14.07 -1.00 15.29
C THR A 180 14.06 0.23 16.20
N HIS A 181 13.59 1.35 15.69
CA HIS A 181 13.41 2.55 16.50
C HIS A 181 12.31 3.44 15.95
N ASP A 182 11.31 3.73 16.78
CA ASP A 182 10.26 4.70 16.52
C ASP A 182 10.49 5.92 17.40
N MET A 183 10.34 7.11 16.84
CA MET A 183 10.46 8.37 17.56
C MET A 183 9.55 9.45 16.98
N LEU A 184 9.12 10.37 17.84
CA LEU A 184 8.40 11.57 17.45
C LEU A 184 9.32 12.79 17.56
N ILE A 185 9.54 13.50 16.46
CA ILE A 185 10.36 14.71 16.37
C ILE A 185 9.43 15.87 16.02
N GLY A 186 9.16 16.73 17.00
CA GLY A 186 8.08 17.71 16.85
C GLY A 186 6.73 17.00 16.72
N ASP A 187 6.09 17.12 15.56
CA ASP A 187 4.87 16.41 15.19
C ASP A 187 5.11 15.29 14.15
N THR A 188 6.37 15.08 13.73
CA THR A 188 6.75 14.14 12.68
C THR A 188 7.19 12.82 13.29
N TRP A 189 6.53 11.72 12.89
CA TRP A 189 6.90 10.37 13.32
C TRP A 189 7.95 9.81 12.37
N VAL A 190 9.08 9.38 12.93
CA VAL A 190 10.12 8.64 12.23
C VAL A 190 10.17 7.20 12.72
N SER A 191 10.17 6.24 11.80
CA SER A 191 10.41 4.82 12.06
C SER A 191 11.64 4.35 11.32
N MET A 192 12.50 3.58 11.99
CA MET A 192 13.73 3.04 11.43
C MET A 192 13.82 1.54 11.69
N LEU A 193 14.14 0.77 10.65
CA LEU A 193 14.37 -0.67 10.72
C LEU A 193 15.68 -1.01 10.01
N ALA A 194 16.64 -1.58 10.75
CA ALA A 194 17.86 -2.14 10.21
C ALA A 194 17.87 -3.66 10.38
N THR A 195 18.21 -4.37 9.31
CA THR A 195 18.34 -5.83 9.29
C THR A 195 19.65 -6.21 8.61
N GLY A 196 20.37 -7.18 9.17
CA GLY A 196 21.66 -7.62 8.61
C GLY A 196 22.83 -6.72 9.00
N LEU A 197 22.78 -6.13 10.20
CA LEU A 197 23.88 -5.33 10.72
C LEU A 197 25.12 -6.21 10.98
N VAL A 198 26.27 -5.77 10.46
CA VAL A 198 27.57 -6.35 10.82
C VAL A 198 28.08 -5.69 12.09
N VAL A 199 28.20 -6.48 13.15
CA VAL A 199 28.60 -6.01 14.47
C VAL A 199 30.06 -6.38 14.70
N PRO A 200 30.97 -5.40 14.88
CA PRO A 200 32.37 -5.70 15.18
C PRO A 200 32.53 -6.51 16.47
N GLU A 201 33.59 -7.30 16.57
CA GLU A 201 33.89 -8.07 17.77
C GLU A 201 33.95 -7.16 19.02
N GLY A 202 33.17 -7.50 20.05
CA GLY A 202 33.04 -6.71 21.28
C GLY A 202 32.15 -5.45 21.16
N GLY A 203 31.51 -5.25 20.01
CA GLY A 203 30.49 -4.21 19.78
C GLY A 203 29.08 -4.61 20.25
N SER A 204 28.11 -3.76 19.95
CA SER A 204 26.67 -4.06 20.10
C SER A 204 25.88 -3.42 18.96
N ASN A 205 24.71 -3.96 18.65
CA ASN A 205 23.86 -3.47 17.55
C ASN A 205 23.48 -2.01 17.76
N GLU A 206 23.17 -1.62 19.00
CA GLU A 206 22.83 -0.24 19.38
C GLU A 206 23.97 0.72 19.05
N LYS A 207 25.23 0.33 19.32
CA LYS A 207 26.39 1.17 19.03
C LYS A 207 26.61 1.36 17.53
N VAL A 208 26.34 0.32 16.74
CA VAL A 208 26.42 0.39 15.28
C VAL A 208 25.30 1.27 14.73
N PHE A 209 24.08 1.13 15.25
CA PHE A 209 22.88 1.80 14.76
C PHE A 209 22.74 3.27 15.20
N ALA A 210 23.22 3.62 16.38
CA ALA A 210 23.08 4.96 16.99
C ALA A 210 23.54 6.14 16.12
N PRO A 211 24.64 6.07 15.33
CA PRO A 211 25.02 7.15 14.42
C PRO A 211 23.94 7.46 13.38
N ALA A 212 23.28 6.44 12.82
CA ALA A 212 22.20 6.65 11.86
C ALA A 212 20.95 7.21 12.52
N VAL A 213 20.58 6.72 13.70
CA VAL A 213 19.49 7.31 14.50
C VAL A 213 19.75 8.80 14.71
N ARG A 214 20.94 9.17 15.19
CA ARG A 214 21.31 10.59 15.39
C ARG A 214 21.23 11.40 14.10
N SER A 215 21.80 10.90 13.00
CA SER A 215 21.81 11.60 11.72
C SER A 215 20.39 11.88 11.23
N VAL A 216 19.51 10.89 11.28
CA VAL A 216 18.11 11.03 10.88
C VAL A 216 17.38 11.99 11.82
N THR A 217 17.59 11.88 13.13
CA THR A 217 16.99 12.80 14.11
C THR A 217 17.41 14.24 13.85
N ASP A 218 18.70 14.49 13.63
CA ASP A 218 19.24 15.83 13.37
C ASP A 218 18.69 16.41 12.04
N ALA A 219 18.59 15.58 10.99
CA ALA A 219 18.03 15.97 9.70
C ALA A 219 16.55 16.37 9.83
N VAL A 220 15.72 15.52 10.44
CA VAL A 220 14.28 15.79 10.61
C VAL A 220 14.03 16.97 11.55
N THR A 221 14.85 17.13 12.60
CA THR A 221 14.75 18.30 13.50
C THR A 221 15.05 19.62 12.78
N GLY A 222 15.93 19.59 11.78
CA GLY A 222 16.34 20.76 11.00
C GLY A 222 15.48 21.03 9.76
N ALA A 223 14.55 20.15 9.42
CA ALA A 223 13.71 20.26 8.24
C ALA A 223 12.48 21.14 8.51
N ASP A 224 12.08 21.89 7.49
CA ASP A 224 10.79 22.56 7.48
C ASP A 224 9.72 21.54 7.05
N VAL A 225 8.60 21.51 7.78
CA VAL A 225 7.40 20.72 7.45
C VAL A 225 6.31 21.69 6.99
N SER A 226 5.79 21.45 5.80
CA SER A 226 4.71 22.24 5.20
C SER A 226 3.38 21.95 5.90
N ASP A 227 2.67 22.98 6.35
CA ASP A 227 1.32 22.84 6.94
C ASP A 227 0.20 22.71 5.88
N ASP A 228 0.57 22.70 4.59
CA ASP A 228 -0.36 22.60 3.46
C ASP A 228 -0.36 21.15 2.95
N PRO A 229 -1.20 20.26 3.52
CA PRO A 229 -1.14 18.86 3.19
C PRO A 229 -1.59 18.59 1.75
N TRP A 230 -1.04 17.53 1.16
CA TRP A 230 -1.53 17.04 -0.12
C TRP A 230 -3.03 16.70 -0.02
N PRO A 231 -3.87 17.09 -0.99
CA PRO A 231 -5.28 16.73 -0.95
C PRO A 231 -5.43 15.20 -1.01
N LEU A 232 -5.84 14.62 0.10
CA LEU A 232 -6.08 13.19 0.20
C LEU A 232 -7.31 12.78 -0.62
N GLY A 233 -7.25 11.59 -1.20
CA GLY A 233 -8.37 10.99 -1.90
C GLY A 233 -9.45 10.61 -0.90
N GLY A 234 -10.57 11.33 -0.92
CA GLY A 234 -11.89 10.91 -0.42
C GLY A 234 -11.94 10.10 0.89
N ALA A 235 -12.94 9.22 0.98
CA ALA A 235 -13.08 8.26 2.07
C ALA A 235 -13.00 6.85 1.48
N LEU A 236 -12.50 5.90 2.28
CA LEU A 236 -12.41 4.50 1.86
C LEU A 236 -13.80 3.98 1.43
N PRO A 237 -13.95 3.44 0.20
CA PRO A 237 -15.24 2.92 -0.25
C PRO A 237 -15.73 1.78 0.64
N GLY A 238 -16.99 1.82 1.10
CA GLY A 238 -17.50 0.83 2.09
C GLY A 238 -17.58 -0.63 1.61
N PHE A 239 -17.31 -0.90 0.32
CA PHE A 239 -17.28 -2.24 -0.26
C PHE A 239 -15.87 -2.85 -0.33
N THR A 240 -14.79 -2.05 -0.22
CA THR A 240 -13.41 -2.57 -0.23
C THR A 240 -13.08 -3.21 1.10
N CYS A 241 -12.38 -4.36 1.05
CA CYS A 241 -11.92 -5.08 2.24
C CYS A 241 -12.94 -5.16 3.40
N ASN A 242 -14.21 -5.36 3.06
CA ASN A 242 -15.27 -5.45 4.04
C ASN A 242 -15.36 -6.88 4.59
N ALA A 243 -14.88 -7.09 5.82
CA ALA A 243 -14.86 -8.41 6.46
C ALA A 243 -16.24 -9.06 6.64
N ASP A 244 -17.31 -8.27 6.60
CA ASP A 244 -18.69 -8.75 6.68
C ASP A 244 -19.31 -9.02 5.29
N ALA A 245 -18.61 -8.66 4.20
CA ALA A 245 -19.07 -8.93 2.85
C ALA A 245 -18.81 -10.41 2.48
N PRO A 246 -19.81 -11.12 1.92
CA PRO A 246 -19.60 -12.47 1.44
C PRO A 246 -18.60 -12.46 0.28
N VAL A 247 -17.62 -13.36 0.32
CA VAL A 247 -16.72 -13.61 -0.81
C VAL A 247 -17.31 -14.76 -1.62
N ASP A 248 -17.51 -14.53 -2.92
CA ASP A 248 -18.02 -15.57 -3.82
C ASP A 248 -16.88 -16.51 -4.24
N GLY A 249 -16.70 -17.61 -3.49
CA GLY A 249 -15.73 -18.66 -3.83
C GLY A 249 -15.95 -19.25 -5.22
N ALA A 250 -17.20 -19.28 -5.72
CA ALA A 250 -17.49 -19.79 -7.06
C ALA A 250 -16.92 -18.89 -8.16
N ALA A 251 -16.82 -17.57 -7.93
CA ALA A 251 -16.14 -16.65 -8.85
C ALA A 251 -14.64 -16.92 -8.95
N LEU A 252 -14.05 -17.53 -7.92
CA LEU A 252 -12.65 -17.99 -7.90
C LEU A 252 -12.49 -19.46 -8.34
N GLY A 253 -13.58 -20.15 -8.70
CA GLY A 253 -13.56 -21.57 -9.03
C GLY A 253 -13.24 -22.48 -7.83
N ILE A 254 -13.51 -21.99 -6.61
CA ILE A 254 -13.27 -22.69 -5.35
C ILE A 254 -14.61 -23.18 -4.80
N ASP A 255 -14.72 -24.49 -4.57
CA ASP A 255 -15.92 -25.12 -3.99
C ASP A 255 -15.93 -25.05 -2.44
N ASP A 256 -14.77 -24.81 -1.83
CA ASP A 256 -14.60 -24.71 -0.38
C ASP A 256 -15.04 -23.34 0.17
N GLU A 257 -15.28 -23.28 1.49
CA GLU A 257 -15.60 -22.02 2.16
C GLU A 257 -14.38 -21.09 2.12
N VAL A 258 -14.56 -19.92 1.52
CA VAL A 258 -13.57 -18.85 1.51
C VAL A 258 -13.94 -17.78 2.52
N GLN A 259 -12.94 -17.12 3.09
CA GLN A 259 -13.13 -16.03 4.03
C GLN A 259 -12.23 -14.85 3.65
N LEU A 260 -12.77 -13.63 3.80
CA LEU A 260 -11.96 -12.42 3.77
C LEU A 260 -11.19 -12.30 5.09
N VAL A 261 -9.89 -12.11 4.98
CA VAL A 261 -8.99 -11.89 6.10
C VAL A 261 -8.38 -10.50 5.93
N LEU A 262 -8.58 -9.67 6.95
CA LEU A 262 -7.81 -8.44 7.09
C LEU A 262 -6.44 -8.81 7.62
N PRO A 263 -5.33 -8.26 7.08
CA PRO A 263 -4.01 -8.50 7.61
C PRO A 263 -4.02 -8.18 9.11
N GLY A 264 -3.79 -9.22 9.92
CA GLY A 264 -3.58 -9.03 11.35
C GLY A 264 -2.29 -8.24 11.55
N GLY A 265 -2.27 -7.32 12.50
CA GLY A 265 -1.07 -6.52 12.68
C GLY A 265 -1.20 -5.46 13.74
N GLY A 266 -0.04 -5.10 14.27
CA GLY A 266 0.09 -4.05 15.26
C GLY A 266 -0.12 -2.64 14.70
N TYR A 267 -0.01 -1.65 15.57
CA TYR A 267 0.04 -0.24 15.18
C TYR A 267 1.46 0.12 14.75
N SER A 268 1.61 0.81 13.61
CA SER A 268 2.91 1.22 13.06
C SER A 268 2.73 2.45 12.15
N ILE A 269 3.83 2.99 11.63
CA ILE A 269 3.78 4.16 10.74
C ILE A 269 2.99 3.88 9.45
N TYR A 270 3.08 2.65 8.91
CA TYR A 270 2.22 2.23 7.80
C TYR A 270 0.76 2.16 8.19
N ALA A 271 0.43 1.59 9.36
CA ALA A 271 -0.96 1.51 9.80
C ALA A 271 -1.57 2.91 9.96
N ALA A 272 -0.78 3.86 10.49
CA ALA A 272 -1.16 5.26 10.60
C ALA A 272 -1.36 5.91 9.23
N ALA A 273 -0.43 5.71 8.29
CA ALA A 273 -0.55 6.23 6.93
C ALA A 273 -1.75 5.63 6.19
N TRP A 274 -2.00 4.31 6.31
CA TRP A 274 -3.15 3.66 5.69
C TRP A 274 -4.48 4.24 6.18
N GLN A 275 -4.58 4.50 7.50
CA GLN A 275 -5.77 5.10 8.09
C GLN A 275 -6.03 6.51 7.58
N ARG A 276 -4.98 7.33 7.40
CA ARG A 276 -5.11 8.71 6.92
C ARG A 276 -5.37 8.76 5.40
N ALA A 277 -4.62 7.98 4.64
CA ALA A 277 -4.66 7.96 3.17
C ALA A 277 -5.85 7.18 2.61
N ALA A 278 -6.75 6.68 3.47
CA ALA A 278 -7.83 5.78 3.10
C ALA A 278 -7.32 4.59 2.25
N ALA A 279 -6.21 3.96 2.66
CA ALA A 279 -5.68 2.77 2.00
C ALA A 279 -6.20 1.49 2.66
N SER A 280 -6.36 0.44 1.88
CA SER A 280 -6.75 -0.88 2.37
C SER A 280 -5.88 -1.99 1.78
N ASN A 281 -5.80 -3.09 2.52
CA ASN A 281 -5.25 -4.35 2.06
C ASN A 281 -6.00 -5.48 2.77
N CYS A 282 -6.39 -6.51 2.03
CA CYS A 282 -7.03 -7.71 2.53
C CYS A 282 -6.75 -8.87 1.59
N PHE A 283 -6.97 -10.07 2.09
CA PHE A 283 -6.79 -11.28 1.30
C PHE A 283 -7.93 -12.26 1.53
N VAL A 284 -8.24 -13.03 0.50
CA VAL A 284 -9.17 -14.14 0.55
C VAL A 284 -8.37 -15.39 0.81
N SER A 285 -8.84 -16.21 1.74
CA SER A 285 -8.23 -17.50 2.06
C SER A 285 -9.24 -18.63 2.02
N VAL A 286 -8.77 -19.83 1.73
CA VAL A 286 -9.56 -21.06 1.89
C VAL A 286 -9.56 -21.44 3.37
N ALA A 287 -10.75 -21.71 3.92
CA ALA A 287 -10.90 -22.09 5.32
C ALA A 287 -10.42 -23.53 5.54
N ASP A 288 -9.11 -23.73 5.67
CA ASP A 288 -8.52 -25.04 5.93
C ASP A 288 -8.73 -25.48 7.39
N GLY A 289 -9.94 -25.98 7.70
CA GLY A 289 -10.24 -27.02 8.70
C GLY A 289 -9.79 -26.87 10.16
N GLY A 290 -9.10 -25.79 10.58
CA GLY A 290 -8.57 -25.65 11.94
C GLY A 290 -7.82 -24.33 12.17
N ALA A 291 -7.74 -23.91 13.44
CA ALA A 291 -7.18 -22.61 13.86
C ALA A 291 -5.66 -22.45 13.69
N ASP A 292 -4.95 -23.50 13.25
CA ASP A 292 -3.48 -23.56 13.17
C ASP A 292 -2.95 -23.93 11.76
N ALA A 293 -3.81 -24.01 10.73
CA ALA A 293 -3.36 -24.22 9.36
C ALA A 293 -2.78 -22.93 8.79
N ALA A 294 -1.73 -23.05 7.96
CA ALA A 294 -1.23 -21.92 7.19
C ALA A 294 -2.36 -21.39 6.31
N VAL A 295 -2.64 -20.10 6.41
CA VAL A 295 -3.72 -19.47 5.66
C VAL A 295 -3.16 -19.18 4.26
N ASP A 296 -3.41 -20.08 3.33
CA ASP A 296 -3.02 -19.88 1.93
C ASP A 296 -3.94 -18.83 1.31
N SER A 297 -3.34 -17.68 0.91
CA SER A 297 -4.07 -16.65 0.16
C SER A 297 -4.35 -17.14 -1.25
N VAL A 298 -5.60 -17.05 -1.68
CA VAL A 298 -6.03 -17.36 -3.05
C VAL A 298 -6.25 -16.10 -3.87
N ALA A 299 -6.55 -14.98 -3.22
CA ALA A 299 -6.63 -13.68 -3.85
C ALA A 299 -6.28 -12.57 -2.86
N ASP A 300 -5.66 -11.50 -3.32
CA ASP A 300 -5.39 -10.29 -2.53
C ASP A 300 -6.06 -9.09 -3.18
N GLU A 301 -6.48 -8.15 -2.35
CA GLU A 301 -7.00 -6.85 -2.74
C GLU A 301 -6.22 -5.78 -1.98
N SER A 302 -5.67 -4.80 -2.69
CA SER A 302 -5.15 -3.58 -2.09
C SER A 302 -5.69 -2.37 -2.84
N LEU A 303 -6.02 -1.32 -2.11
CA LEU A 303 -6.56 -0.08 -2.67
C LEU A 303 -5.88 1.14 -2.02
N LEU A 304 -5.71 2.18 -2.82
CA LEU A 304 -5.33 3.52 -2.38
C LEU A 304 -6.27 4.54 -3.04
N VAL A 305 -7.05 5.25 -2.23
CA VAL A 305 -7.95 6.31 -2.72
C VAL A 305 -7.12 7.49 -3.22
N GLY A 306 -7.44 8.01 -4.41
CA GLY A 306 -6.62 9.01 -5.09
C GLY A 306 -5.22 8.51 -5.50
N GLY A 307 -5.06 7.19 -5.64
CA GLY A 307 -3.79 6.51 -5.94
C GLY A 307 -3.44 6.38 -7.42
N ALA A 308 -4.20 6.94 -8.36
CA ALA A 308 -3.95 6.79 -9.80
C ALA A 308 -2.54 7.21 -10.23
N TRP A 309 -1.98 8.24 -9.61
CA TRP A 309 -0.61 8.71 -9.82
C TRP A 309 0.44 7.63 -9.50
N ALA A 310 0.19 6.78 -8.50
CA ALA A 310 1.12 5.74 -8.09
C ALA A 310 1.12 4.58 -9.11
N LEU A 311 -0.02 4.32 -9.76
CA LEU A 311 -0.05 3.42 -10.91
C LEU A 311 0.73 4.01 -12.10
N ASP A 312 0.59 5.31 -12.38
CA ASP A 312 1.38 5.98 -13.42
C ASP A 312 2.89 5.84 -13.15
N GLN A 313 3.33 6.04 -11.91
CA GLN A 313 4.72 5.82 -11.53
C GLN A 313 5.16 4.37 -11.75
N ARG A 314 4.29 3.37 -11.48
CA ARG A 314 4.61 1.97 -11.75
C ARG A 314 4.69 1.64 -13.24
N LEU A 315 3.88 2.29 -14.09
CA LEU A 315 4.01 2.21 -15.55
C LEU A 315 5.36 2.80 -16.00
N GLU A 316 5.77 3.93 -15.42
CA GLU A 316 7.08 4.56 -15.72
C GLU A 316 8.26 3.69 -15.31
N PHE A 317 8.18 3.02 -14.15
CA PHE A 317 9.19 2.04 -13.73
C PHE A 317 9.19 0.76 -14.57
N GLY A 318 8.21 0.57 -15.46
CA GLY A 318 8.04 -0.66 -16.25
C GLY A 318 7.64 -1.86 -15.41
N HIS A 319 7.04 -1.63 -14.23
CA HIS A 319 6.49 -2.69 -13.39
C HIS A 319 5.06 -3.08 -13.77
N VAL A 320 4.39 -2.24 -14.56
CA VAL A 320 3.15 -2.55 -15.26
C VAL A 320 3.41 -2.35 -16.75
N ASP A 321 3.08 -3.34 -17.57
CA ASP A 321 3.23 -3.25 -19.02
C ASP A 321 2.00 -2.55 -19.62
N ALA A 322 2.18 -1.38 -20.24
CA ALA A 322 1.08 -0.67 -20.87
C ALA A 322 0.39 -1.48 -21.99
N SER A 323 1.09 -2.44 -22.61
CA SER A 323 0.51 -3.35 -23.61
C SER A 323 -0.39 -4.44 -23.01
N SER A 324 -0.38 -4.58 -21.68
CA SER A 324 -1.26 -5.47 -20.91
C SER A 324 -2.62 -4.83 -20.58
N ALA A 325 -2.95 -3.70 -21.20
CA ALA A 325 -4.24 -3.05 -21.05
C ALA A 325 -5.38 -4.01 -21.44
N VAL A 326 -6.41 -4.08 -20.59
CA VAL A 326 -7.58 -4.93 -20.79
C VAL A 326 -8.87 -4.14 -20.61
N GLU A 327 -9.92 -4.56 -21.31
CA GLU A 327 -11.26 -4.04 -21.08
C GLU A 327 -11.92 -4.85 -19.96
N VAL A 328 -12.40 -4.17 -18.91
CA VAL A 328 -13.21 -4.78 -17.86
C VAL A 328 -14.66 -4.28 -17.98
N PRO A 329 -15.66 -5.18 -18.02
CA PRO A 329 -17.05 -4.76 -18.11
C PRO A 329 -17.45 -3.79 -16.99
N GLY A 330 -18.05 -2.66 -17.37
CA GLY A 330 -18.56 -1.66 -16.41
C GLY A 330 -17.60 -0.51 -16.10
N LEU A 331 -16.37 -0.52 -16.63
CA LEU A 331 -15.45 0.62 -16.49
C LEU A 331 -16.08 1.90 -17.07
N ALA A 332 -15.97 2.99 -16.33
CA ALA A 332 -16.42 4.30 -16.79
C ALA A 332 -15.45 4.89 -17.81
N SER A 333 -15.90 5.93 -18.51
CA SER A 333 -15.02 6.69 -19.39
C SER A 333 -13.90 7.36 -18.57
N GLY A 334 -12.65 7.01 -18.84
CA GLY A 334 -11.47 7.53 -18.13
C GLY A 334 -10.84 6.51 -17.18
N ASP A 335 -11.58 5.48 -16.79
CA ASP A 335 -11.04 4.35 -16.04
C ASP A 335 -10.13 3.49 -16.94
N ARG A 336 -9.21 2.76 -16.31
CA ARG A 336 -8.24 1.91 -17.02
C ARG A 336 -7.90 0.66 -16.23
N ALA A 337 -7.59 -0.41 -16.94
CA ALA A 337 -7.21 -1.68 -16.35
C ALA A 337 -6.02 -2.29 -17.10
N TYR A 338 -5.10 -2.90 -16.35
CA TYR A 338 -3.94 -3.62 -16.86
C TYR A 338 -3.90 -4.98 -16.20
N ARG A 339 -3.72 -6.06 -16.98
CA ARG A 339 -3.66 -7.42 -16.45
C ARG A 339 -2.45 -8.18 -16.97
N THR A 340 -1.63 -8.65 -16.05
CA THR A 340 -0.52 -9.55 -16.37
C THR A 340 -0.73 -10.88 -15.65
N CYS A 341 -0.70 -11.97 -16.43
CA CYS A 341 -0.83 -13.33 -15.92
C CYS A 341 0.43 -14.13 -16.25
N ALA A 342 1.09 -14.63 -15.21
CA ALA A 342 2.15 -15.63 -15.32
C ALA A 342 1.76 -16.86 -14.49
N GLU A 343 2.38 -17.08 -13.34
CA GLU A 343 1.89 -18.06 -12.34
C GLU A 343 0.76 -17.46 -11.49
N THR A 344 0.91 -16.19 -11.15
CA THR A 344 -0.09 -15.34 -10.49
C THR A 344 -0.65 -14.37 -11.52
N CYS A 345 -1.94 -14.04 -11.43
CA CYS A 345 -2.54 -12.95 -12.21
C CYS A 345 -2.67 -11.71 -11.35
N ILE A 346 -2.19 -10.57 -11.87
CA ILE A 346 -2.32 -9.26 -11.26
C ILE A 346 -3.16 -8.40 -12.20
N THR A 347 -4.24 -7.83 -11.67
CA THR A 347 -5.03 -6.81 -12.35
C THR A 347 -4.93 -5.49 -11.58
N ASP A 348 -4.30 -4.49 -12.19
CA ASP A 348 -4.29 -3.11 -11.71
C ASP A 348 -5.45 -2.34 -12.36
N LEU A 349 -6.28 -1.69 -11.55
CA LEU A 349 -7.44 -0.90 -11.95
C LEU A 349 -7.26 0.54 -11.47
N VAL A 350 -7.62 1.50 -12.31
CA VAL A 350 -7.92 2.87 -11.88
C VAL A 350 -9.40 3.11 -12.10
N LEU A 351 -10.11 3.41 -11.00
CA LEU A 351 -11.54 3.69 -10.97
C LEU A 351 -11.74 5.12 -10.48
N GLY A 352 -12.06 6.04 -11.38
CA GLY A 352 -11.92 7.47 -11.12
C GLY A 352 -10.47 7.84 -10.88
N ASP A 353 -10.11 8.16 -9.63
CA ASP A 353 -8.75 8.50 -9.20
C ASP A 353 -8.13 7.45 -8.28
N ASP A 354 -8.88 6.39 -7.95
CA ASP A 354 -8.45 5.36 -7.00
C ASP A 354 -7.66 4.27 -7.73
N TRP A 355 -6.54 3.84 -7.15
CA TRP A 355 -5.80 2.68 -7.66
C TRP A 355 -6.11 1.45 -6.82
N VAL A 356 -6.55 0.39 -7.51
CA VAL A 356 -6.83 -0.92 -6.93
C VAL A 356 -5.94 -1.95 -7.60
N ARG A 357 -5.37 -2.84 -6.81
CA ARG A 357 -4.64 -4.01 -7.30
C ARG A 357 -5.29 -5.27 -6.78
N LEU A 358 -5.70 -6.12 -7.71
CA LEU A 358 -6.29 -7.43 -7.46
C LEU A 358 -5.27 -8.49 -7.87
N THR A 359 -4.93 -9.39 -6.98
CA THR A 359 -3.99 -10.49 -7.23
C THR A 359 -4.72 -11.80 -7.06
N VAL A 360 -4.54 -12.76 -7.97
CA VAL A 360 -5.06 -14.12 -7.86
C VAL A 360 -3.90 -15.09 -7.91
N HIS A 361 -3.78 -15.92 -6.89
CA HIS A 361 -2.70 -16.89 -6.75
C HIS A 361 -3.13 -18.26 -7.31
N PRO A 362 -2.19 -19.08 -7.81
CA PRO A 362 -2.50 -20.42 -8.32
C PRO A 362 -2.82 -21.44 -7.22
N VAL A 363 -2.83 -21.01 -5.95
CA VAL A 363 -3.12 -21.88 -4.81
C VAL A 363 -4.62 -22.14 -4.79
N ALA A 364 -5.03 -23.40 -4.98
CA ALA A 364 -6.43 -23.84 -5.03
C ALA A 364 -7.32 -23.23 -6.13
N VAL A 365 -6.82 -22.27 -6.92
CA VAL A 365 -7.52 -21.68 -8.07
C VAL A 365 -7.14 -22.43 -9.35
N PRO A 366 -8.05 -23.18 -9.99
CA PRO A 366 -7.73 -24.02 -11.14
C PRO A 366 -7.49 -23.21 -12.44
N ASP A 367 -8.11 -22.04 -12.55
CA ASP A 367 -7.98 -21.13 -13.69
C ASP A 367 -7.80 -19.70 -13.16
N VAL A 368 -6.53 -19.33 -12.94
CA VAL A 368 -6.13 -18.06 -12.34
C VAL A 368 -6.53 -16.87 -13.22
N GLU A 369 -6.48 -17.03 -14.54
CA GLU A 369 -6.83 -15.99 -15.50
C GLU A 369 -8.34 -15.73 -15.49
N ALA A 370 -9.15 -16.79 -15.60
CA ALA A 370 -10.61 -16.66 -15.53
C ALA A 370 -11.09 -16.12 -14.16
N ALA A 371 -10.46 -16.56 -13.06
CA ALA A 371 -10.74 -16.02 -11.74
C ALA A 371 -10.37 -14.54 -11.61
N SER A 372 -9.23 -14.12 -12.21
CA SER A 372 -8.82 -12.71 -12.24
C SER A 372 -9.77 -11.84 -13.07
N GLU A 373 -10.28 -12.36 -14.19
CA GLU A 373 -11.33 -11.72 -14.99
C GLU A 373 -12.62 -11.51 -14.20
N ALA A 374 -13.11 -12.56 -13.55
CA ALA A 374 -14.33 -12.53 -12.76
C ALA A 374 -14.21 -11.58 -11.57
N LEU A 375 -13.09 -11.63 -10.84
CA LEU A 375 -12.83 -10.78 -9.69
C LEU A 375 -12.78 -9.29 -10.08
N ALA A 376 -12.13 -8.95 -11.19
CA ALA A 376 -12.09 -7.57 -11.68
C ALA A 376 -13.48 -7.06 -12.11
N ALA A 377 -14.26 -7.89 -12.80
CA ALA A 377 -15.62 -7.52 -13.22
C ALA A 377 -16.57 -7.33 -12.02
N ASP A 378 -16.50 -8.20 -11.00
CA ASP A 378 -17.26 -8.03 -9.76
C ASP A 378 -16.85 -6.74 -9.04
N TYR A 379 -15.54 -6.48 -8.94
CA TYR A 379 -15.03 -5.28 -8.28
C TYR A 379 -15.58 -4.00 -8.91
N VAL A 380 -15.51 -3.90 -10.25
CA VAL A 380 -16.02 -2.75 -11.00
C VAL A 380 -17.54 -2.62 -10.84
N ALA A 381 -18.28 -3.73 -10.84
CA ALA A 381 -19.72 -3.72 -10.62
C ALA A 381 -20.11 -3.20 -9.22
N ARG A 382 -19.35 -3.56 -8.18
CA ARG A 382 -19.54 -3.04 -6.80
C ARG A 382 -19.19 -1.56 -6.69
N ALA A 383 -18.15 -1.11 -7.38
CA ALA A 383 -17.76 0.30 -7.39
C ALA A 383 -18.80 1.21 -8.08
N ALA A 384 -19.56 0.66 -9.03
CA ALA A 384 -20.61 1.39 -9.76
C ALA A 384 -21.98 1.41 -9.06
N ALA A 385 -22.17 0.61 -8.00
CA ALA A 385 -23.44 0.44 -7.28
C ALA A 385 -23.59 1.44 -6.13
#